data_AF-A0AA43A9B5-F1
#
_entry.id   AF-A0AA43A9B5-F1
#
_cell.length_a   1.000
_cell.length_b   1.000
_cell.length_c   1.000
_cell.angle_alpha   90.00
_cell.angle_beta   90.00
_cell.angle_gamma   90.00
#
_symmetry.space_group_name_H-M   'P 1'
#
loop_
_entity.id
_entity.type
_entity.pdbx_description
1 polymer ?
#
loop_
_entity_poly.entity_id
_entity_poly.type
_entity_poly.pdbx_seq_one_letter_code
_entity_poly.pdbx_strand_id
1 'polypeptide(L)' 'MKEILVLYYSHHGATREMAQLIARGVEQAGASARLRTVPRVSAVCESAEPSVPAAG' A
#
# COMPACT_ATOMS: atom_id res chain seq x y z
N MET A 1 20.42 -6.56 14.63
CA MET A 1 18.99 -6.33 14.95
C MET A 1 18.22 -6.43 13.63
N LYS A 2 17.08 -7.14 13.57
CA LYS A 2 16.32 -7.30 12.32
C LYS A 2 15.51 -6.04 12.05
N GLU A 3 15.50 -5.56 10.80
CA GLU A 3 14.67 -4.44 10.34
C GLU A 3 13.44 -5.00 9.59
N ILE A 4 12.23 -4.55 9.94
CA ILE A 4 10.96 -4.99 9.35
C ILE A 4 10.24 -3.78 8.75
N LEU A 5 9.97 -3.86 7.45
CA LEU A 5 9.18 -2.86 6.73
C LEU A 5 7.68 -3.17 6.86
N VAL A 6 6.94 -2.26 7.47
CA VAL A 6 5.47 -2.23 7.46
C VAL A 6 5.04 -1.29 6.34
N LEU A 7 4.85 -1.84 5.15
CA LEU A 7 4.32 -1.13 3.99
C LEU A 7 2.79 -1.21 4.00
N TYR A 8 2.11 -0.07 3.95
CA TYR A 8 0.65 -0.02 3.92
C TYR A 8 0.11 0.99 2.89
N TYR A 9 -1.17 0.86 2.58
CA TYR A 9 -1.97 1.90 1.94
C TYR A 9 -3.24 2.06 2.74
N SER A 10 -3.71 3.30 2.91
CA SER A 10 -4.93 3.57 3.63
C SER A 10 -5.67 4.75 3.00
N HIS A 11 -6.90 4.52 2.56
CA HIS A 11 -7.75 5.60 2.03
C HIS A 11 -8.46 6.37 3.16
N HIS A 12 -9.02 5.63 4.14
CA HIS A 12 -9.82 6.18 5.25
C HIS A 12 -9.14 6.11 6.62
N GLY A 13 -7.84 5.81 6.69
CA GLY A 13 -7.08 5.83 7.94
C GLY A 13 -7.08 4.52 8.74
N ALA A 14 -8.07 3.64 8.62
CA ALA A 14 -8.14 2.39 9.38
C ALA A 14 -6.86 1.52 9.27
N THR A 15 -6.36 1.31 8.05
CA THR A 15 -5.14 0.52 7.82
C THR A 15 -3.87 1.22 8.35
N ARG A 16 -3.88 2.55 8.47
CA ARG A 16 -2.77 3.32 9.07
C ARG A 16 -2.67 3.04 10.57
N GLU A 17 -3.80 3.05 11.26
CA GLU A 17 -3.86 2.74 12.70
C GLU A 17 -3.42 1.29 12.95
N MET A 18 -3.89 0.36 12.12
CA MET A 18 -3.42 -1.03 12.17
C MET A 18 -1.90 -1.15 11.93
N ALA A 19 -1.36 -0.44 10.94
CA ALA A 19 0.08 -0.43 10.67
C ALA A 19 0.92 0.11 11.84
N GLN A 20 0.39 1.10 12.57
CA GLN A 20 1.04 1.63 13.79
C GLN A 20 1.06 0.58 14.92
N LEU A 21 -0.04 -0.15 15.13
CA LEU A 21 -0.09 -1.22 16.11
C LEU A 21 0.87 -2.37 15.76
N ILE A 22 0.96 -2.75 14.49
CA ILE A 22 1.91 -3.75 14.00
C ILE A 22 3.35 -3.32 14.29
N ALA A 23 3.71 -2.08 13.94
CA ALA A 23 5.04 -1.55 14.19
C ALA A 23 5.40 -1.54 15.69
N ARG A 24 4.43 -1.20 16.56
CA ARG A 24 4.61 -1.30 18.01
C ARG A 24 4.90 -2.74 18.45
N GLY A 25 4.19 -3.72 17.91
CA GLY A 25 4.43 -5.14 18.19
C GLY A 25 5.82 -5.62 17.73
N VAL A 26 6.29 -5.12 16.57
CA VAL A 26 7.63 -5.40 16.05
C VAL A 26 8.72 -4.88 17.02
N GLU A 27 8.59 -3.64 17.48
CA GLU A 27 9.53 -3.05 18.46
C GLU A 27 9.52 -3.81 19.79
N GLN A 28 8.34 -4.23 20.26
CA GLN A 28 8.21 -5.05 21.48
C GLN A 28 8.86 -6.43 21.35
N ALA A 29 8.96 -6.97 20.13
CA ALA A 29 9.64 -8.23 19.84
C ALA A 29 11.17 -8.08 19.67
N GLY A 30 11.73 -6.89 19.85
CA GLY A 30 13.17 -6.62 19.76
C GLY A 30 13.70 -6.47 18.34
N ALA A 31 12.84 -6.14 17.37
CA ALA A 31 13.18 -5.81 16.00
C ALA A 31 12.84 -4.34 15.70
N SER A 32 13.53 -3.72 14.73
CA SER A 32 13.24 -2.34 14.33
C SER A 32 12.13 -2.30 13.30
N ALA A 33 11.13 -1.46 13.51
CA ALA A 33 10.00 -1.25 12.61
C ALA A 33 10.18 -0.01 11.75
N ARG A 34 9.93 -0.15 10.45
CA ARG A 34 9.90 0.97 9.51
C ARG A 34 8.54 1.04 8.84
N LEU A 35 7.76 2.09 9.12
CA LEU A 35 6.50 2.33 8.40
C LEU A 35 6.76 3.07 7.10
N ARG A 36 6.11 2.62 6.02
CA ARG A 36 6.01 3.37 4.77
C ARG A 36 4.59 3.25 4.21
N THR A 37 4.14 4.30 3.54
CA THR A 37 2.89 4.27 2.77
C THR A 37 3.20 4.45 1.30
N VAL A 38 2.38 3.84 0.43
CA VAL A 38 2.38 4.14 -1.00
C VAL A 38 1.38 5.27 -1.30
N PRO A 39 1.63 6.10 -2.33
CA PRO A 39 0.63 7.05 -2.79
C PRO A 39 -0.60 6.31 -3.33
N ARG A 40 -1.75 7.00 -3.33
CA ARG A 40 -2.94 6.52 -4.02
C ARG A 40 -2.62 6.44 -5.52
N VAL A 41 -2.57 5.24 -6.07
CA VAL A 41 -2.67 5.05 -7.52
C VAL A 41 -4.14 5.22 -7.88
N SER A 42 -4.47 6.33 -8.53
CA SER A 42 -5.74 6.44 -9.25
C SER A 42 -5.75 5.33 -10.28
N ALA A 43 -6.78 4.48 -10.27
CA ALA A 43 -7.05 3.60 -11.40
C ALA A 43 -7.47 4.49 -12.57
N VAL A 44 -6.51 5.14 -13.23
CA VAL A 44 -6.64 5.45 -14.64
C VAL A 44 -6.48 4.10 -15.33
N CYS A 45 -7.53 3.28 -15.23
CA CYS A 45 -7.82 2.36 -16.28
C CYS A 45 -8.19 3.25 -17.46
N GLU A 46 -7.19 3.69 -18.23
CA GLU A 46 -7.38 3.85 -19.65
C GLU A 46 -7.87 2.48 -20.12
N SER A 47 -9.18 2.29 -20.15
CA SER A 47 -9.79 1.32 -21.05
C SER A 47 -9.26 1.73 -22.41
N ALA A 48 -8.20 1.06 -22.86
CA ALA A 48 -7.91 0.97 -24.27
C ALA A 48 -9.11 0.23 -24.86
N GLU A 49 -10.14 0.98 -25.26
CA GLU A 49 -11.11 0.48 -26.22
C GLU A 49 -10.30 -0.07 -27.41
N PRO A 50 -10.62 -1.28 -27.89
CA PRO A 50 -9.80 -1.94 -28.89
C PRO A 50 -9.67 -1.06 -30.15
N SER A 51 -8.44 -0.91 -30.64
CA SER A 51 -8.07 -0.08 -31.79
C SER A 51 -8.52 -0.65 -33.16
N VAL A 52 -9.59 -1.44 -33.20
CA VAL A 52 -10.06 -2.11 -34.42
C VAL A 52 -11.52 -1.76 -34.69
N PRO A 53 -11.81 -0.92 -35.70
CA PRO A 53 -13.16 -0.80 -36.23
C PRO A 53 -13.58 -2.15 -36.86
N ALA A 54 -14.81 -2.60 -36.58
CA ALA A 54 -15.35 -3.83 -37.17
C ALA A 54 -15.75 -3.68 -38.66
N ALA A 55 -15.75 -2.46 -39.20
CA ALA A 55 -15.91 -2.20 -40.63
C ALA A 55 -15.45 -0.77 -40.97
N GLY A 56 -14.74 -0.63 -42.08
CA GLY A 56 -14.26 0.60 -42.69
C GLY A 56 -13.39 0.27 -43.89
#